data_AF-A0A075IF69-F1
#
_entry.id   AF-A0A075IF69-F1
#
_cell.length_a   1.000
_cell.length_b   1.000
_cell.length_c   1.000
_cell.angle_alpha   90.00
_cell.angle_beta   90.00
_cell.angle_gamma   90.00
#
_symmetry.space_group_name_H-M   'P 1'
#
loop_
_entity.id
_entity.type
_entity.pdbx_description
1 polymer ?
#
loop_
_entity_poly.entity_id
_entity_poly.type
_entity_poly.pdbx_seq_one_letter_code
_entity_poly.pdbx_strand_id
1 'polypeptide(L)' 'MNLLSDGLLRSHGEVVPKVKRPKKGWFRPDKKKPKRGPRVKPSEKGLPPCPACGQWSMQKDNTKSELFCGSCGAIM' A
#
# COMPACT_ATOMS: atom_id res chain seq x y z
N MET A 1 15.13 73.26 25.59
CA MET A 1 13.85 72.67 25.11
C MET A 1 14.23 71.43 24.31
N ASN A 2 14.38 70.31 25.02
CA ASN A 2 13.49 69.14 24.94
C ASN A 2 13.61 68.44 23.59
N LEU A 3 14.47 67.44 23.51
CA LEU A 3 14.17 66.00 23.72
C LEU A 3 14.11 65.33 22.35
N LEU A 4 15.28 64.86 21.90
CA LEU A 4 15.41 63.79 20.92
C LEU A 4 14.83 62.53 21.57
N SER A 5 13.52 62.37 21.46
CA SER A 5 12.78 61.18 21.88
C SER A 5 12.01 60.66 20.67
N ASP A 6 11.81 59.36 20.63
CA ASP A 6 10.98 58.61 19.67
C ASP A 6 11.69 58.01 18.45
N GLY A 7 13.02 57.88 18.54
CA GLY A 7 13.74 56.85 17.82
C GLY A 7 13.97 55.65 18.74
N LEU A 8 13.48 54.46 18.35
CA LEU A 8 13.82 53.14 18.91
C LEU A 8 13.02 52.72 20.15
N LEU A 9 11.88 52.04 19.96
CA LEU A 9 11.72 50.63 20.36
C LEU A 9 10.31 50.09 20.00
N ARG A 10 9.96 50.04 18.71
CA ARG A 10 8.89 49.11 18.31
C ARG A 10 9.53 47.74 18.21
N SER A 11 9.37 46.97 19.29
CA SER A 11 9.73 45.57 19.41
C SER A 11 9.39 44.85 18.11
N HIS A 12 10.46 44.42 17.42
CA HIS A 12 10.41 43.47 16.32
C HIS A 12 9.74 42.20 16.84
N GLY A 13 8.41 42.17 16.86
CA GLY A 13 7.65 40.93 16.87
C GLY A 13 8.13 40.16 15.65
N GLU A 14 8.81 39.06 15.89
CA GLU A 14 9.49 38.21 14.92
C GLU A 14 8.70 38.09 13.62
N VAL A 15 8.98 38.96 12.65
CA VAL A 15 8.43 38.84 11.30
C VAL A 15 9.27 37.78 10.63
N VAL A 16 8.99 36.52 10.97
CA VAL A 16 9.42 35.42 10.13
C VAL A 16 8.89 35.72 8.73
N PRO A 17 9.77 35.75 7.70
CA PRO A 17 9.32 36.05 6.35
C PRO A 17 8.19 35.09 6.02
N LYS A 18 7.06 35.62 5.54
CA LYS A 18 5.88 34.83 5.21
C LYS A 18 6.23 33.90 4.05
N VAL A 19 6.77 32.71 4.36
CA VAL A 19 7.19 31.74 3.37
C VAL A 19 5.92 31.26 2.64
N LYS A 20 5.78 31.67 1.38
CA LYS A 20 4.67 31.24 0.54
C LYS A 20 4.81 29.74 0.30
N ARG A 21 3.74 28.98 0.57
CA ARG A 21 3.71 27.55 0.24
C ARG A 21 3.92 27.38 -1.27
N PRO A 22 4.75 26.41 -1.69
CA PRO A 22 4.95 26.14 -3.11
C PRO A 22 3.64 25.71 -3.77
N LYS A 23 3.35 26.25 -4.96
CA LYS A 23 2.10 26.00 -5.70
C LYS A 23 1.83 24.50 -5.96
N LYS A 24 2.89 23.71 -6.14
CA LYS A 24 2.83 22.28 -6.48
C LYS A 24 3.06 21.36 -5.28
N GLY A 25 3.11 21.91 -4.06
CA GLY A 25 3.52 21.17 -2.87
C GLY A 25 5.02 20.83 -2.88
N TRP A 26 5.44 20.02 -1.92
CA TRP A 26 6.80 19.49 -1.86
C TRP A 26 6.92 18.30 -2.81
N PHE A 27 8.09 18.12 -3.43
CA PHE A 27 8.36 16.98 -4.30
C PHE A 27 8.07 15.67 -3.53
N ARG A 28 7.16 14.85 -4.07
CA ARG A 28 6.88 13.51 -3.59
C ARG A 28 7.30 12.52 -4.68
N PRO A 29 8.23 11.59 -4.40
CA PRO A 29 8.54 10.53 -5.33
C PRO A 29 7.28 9.74 -5.69
N ASP A 30 7.14 9.37 -6.95
CA ASP A 30 6.04 8.50 -7.38
C ASP A 30 6.12 7.16 -6.65
N LYS A 31 5.06 6.83 -5.90
CA LYS A 31 4.93 5.50 -5.29
C LYS A 31 4.81 4.50 -6.43
N LYS A 32 5.86 3.71 -6.66
CA LYS A 32 5.81 2.55 -7.58
C LYS A 32 4.63 1.67 -7.14
N LYS A 33 3.71 1.39 -8.07
CA LYS A 33 2.61 0.46 -7.81
C LYS A 33 3.22 -0.93 -7.51
N PRO A 34 2.78 -1.63 -6.46
CA PRO A 34 3.24 -3.00 -6.22
C PRO A 34 2.90 -3.84 -7.46
N LYS A 35 3.87 -4.63 -7.94
CA LYS A 35 3.65 -5.59 -9.02
C LYS A 35 2.62 -6.61 -8.52
N ARG A 36 1.36 -6.45 -8.93
CA ARG A 36 0.33 -7.46 -8.69
C ARG A 36 0.67 -8.64 -9.60
N GLY A 37 0.89 -9.82 -9.01
CA GLY A 37 1.15 -11.05 -9.75
C GLY A 37 -0.01 -11.42 -10.70
N PRO A 38 0.13 -12.53 -11.44
CA PRO A 38 -0.89 -13.00 -12.36
C PRO A 38 -2.27 -13.05 -11.69
N ARG A 39 -3.26 -12.34 -12.25
CA ARG A 39 -4.66 -12.43 -11.82
C ARG A 39 -5.26 -13.70 -12.41
N VAL A 40 -5.04 -14.83 -11.75
CA VAL A 40 -5.77 -16.06 -12.05
C VAL A 40 -7.23 -15.87 -11.63
N LYS A 41 -8.18 -16.26 -12.50
CA LYS A 41 -9.59 -16.36 -12.10
C LYS A 41 -9.63 -17.35 -10.94
N PRO A 42 -10.23 -17.00 -9.80
CA PRO A 42 -10.37 -17.95 -8.71
C PRO A 42 -11.32 -19.04 -9.21
N SER A 43 -10.79 -20.17 -9.71
CA SER A 43 -11.55 -21.41 -9.71
C SER A 43 -11.64 -21.87 -8.24
N GLU A 44 -12.45 -21.11 -7.50
CA GLU A 44 -13.12 -21.27 -6.21
C GLU A 44 -12.38 -21.74 -4.96
N LYS A 45 -11.19 -22.32 -5.02
CA LYS A 45 -10.26 -22.43 -3.88
C LYS A 45 -8.88 -22.42 -4.51
N GLY A 46 -7.99 -21.51 -4.11
CA GLY A 46 -6.64 -21.34 -4.70
C GLY A 46 -5.70 -22.54 -4.53
N LEU A 47 -6.14 -23.72 -4.93
CA LEU A 47 -5.46 -24.98 -4.83
C LEU A 47 -4.66 -25.21 -6.12
N PRO A 48 -3.42 -25.72 -6.00
CA PRO A 48 -2.59 -26.01 -7.16
C PRO A 48 -3.22 -27.12 -8.03
N PRO A 49 -2.75 -27.28 -9.28
CA PRO A 49 -3.09 -28.46 -10.06
C PRO A 49 -2.65 -29.73 -9.31
N CYS A 50 -3.40 -30.82 -9.48
CA CYS A 50 -3.06 -32.08 -8.84
C CYS A 50 -1.66 -32.54 -9.30
N PRO A 51 -0.72 -32.86 -8.40
CA PRO A 51 0.62 -33.31 -8.78
C PRO A 51 0.64 -34.68 -9.46
N ALA A 52 -0.42 -35.49 -9.31
CA ALA A 52 -0.50 -36.82 -9.91
C ALA A 52 -1.02 -36.80 -11.36
N CYS A 53 -2.00 -35.93 -11.68
CA CYS A 53 -2.66 -35.93 -12.99
C CYS A 53 -2.63 -34.59 -13.74
N GLY A 54 -2.12 -33.53 -13.11
CA GLY A 54 -2.03 -32.18 -13.68
C GLY A 54 -3.38 -31.47 -13.86
N GLN A 55 -4.49 -32.11 -13.48
CA GLN A 55 -5.83 -31.52 -13.61
C GLN A 55 -6.12 -30.53 -12.47
N TRP A 56 -6.91 -29.51 -12.79
CA TRP A 56 -7.35 -28.46 -11.86
C TRP A 56 -8.62 -28.87 -11.10
N SER A 57 -8.55 -30.00 -10.42
CA SER A 57 -9.70 -30.61 -9.72
C SER A 57 -9.39 -30.95 -8.26
N MET A 58 -8.40 -30.28 -7.66
CA MET A 58 -8.10 -30.42 -6.24
C MET A 58 -9.23 -29.80 -5.39
N GLN A 59 -9.71 -30.55 -4.41
CA GLN A 59 -10.79 -30.20 -3.50
C GLN A 59 -10.32 -30.44 -2.06
N LYS A 60 -10.79 -29.61 -1.13
CA LYS A 60 -10.54 -29.78 0.30
C LYS A 60 -11.73 -30.50 0.92
N ASP A 61 -11.50 -31.61 1.59
CA ASP A 61 -12.52 -32.25 2.42
C ASP A 61 -12.69 -31.43 3.71
N ASN A 62 -13.91 -30.97 3.96
CA ASN A 62 -14.21 -30.16 5.15
C ASN A 62 -14.22 -31.00 6.43
N THR A 63 -14.34 -32.32 6.34
CA THR A 63 -14.40 -33.23 7.50
C THR A 63 -13.03 -33.64 7.99
N LYS A 64 -12.07 -33.84 7.08
CA LYS A 64 -10.74 -34.38 7.39
C LYS A 64 -9.60 -33.38 7.20
N SER A 65 -9.89 -32.18 6.71
CA SER A 65 -8.90 -31.14 6.36
C SER A 65 -7.86 -31.56 5.31
N GLU A 66 -8.02 -32.73 4.72
CA GLU A 66 -7.19 -33.31 3.66
C GLU A 66 -7.55 -32.73 2.28
N LEU A 67 -6.57 -32.74 1.38
CA LEU A 67 -6.74 -32.30 -0.01
C LEU A 67 -6.81 -33.52 -0.91
N PHE A 68 -7.86 -33.63 -1.71
CA PHE A 68 -8.02 -34.73 -2.65
C PHE A 68 -8.32 -34.22 -4.06
N CYS A 69 -7.91 -34.95 -5.07
CA CYS A 69 -8.24 -34.63 -6.46
C CYS A 69 -9.54 -35.33 -6.88
N GLY A 70 -10.55 -34.57 -7.30
CA GLY A 70 -11.82 -35.10 -7.78
C GLY A 70 -11.74 -35.83 -9.13
N SER A 71 -10.62 -35.73 -9.87
CA SER A 71 -10.44 -36.43 -11.14
C SER A 71 -9.70 -37.76 -11.02
N CYS A 72 -8.63 -37.82 -10.20
CA CYS A 72 -7.81 -39.02 -10.06
C CYS A 72 -7.91 -39.68 -8.68
N GLY A 73 -8.62 -39.09 -7.73
CA GLY A 73 -8.76 -39.62 -6.37
C GLY A 73 -7.48 -39.54 -5.52
N ALA A 74 -6.42 -38.90 -6.01
CA ALA A 74 -5.19 -38.74 -5.24
C ALA A 74 -5.43 -37.87 -4.00
N ILE A 75 -5.02 -38.34 -2.83
CA ILE A 75 -5.13 -37.65 -1.54
C ILE A 75 -3.73 -37.17 -1.13
N MET A 76 -3.64 -35.94 -0.60
CA MET A 76 -2.44 -35.28 -0.11
C MET A 76 -2.59 -34.88 1.35
#